data_AF-W4FND2-F1
#
_entry.id   AF-W4FND2-F1
#
_cell.length_a   1.000
_cell.length_b   1.000
_cell.length_c   1.000
_cell.angle_alpha   90.00
_cell.angle_beta   90.00
_cell.angle_gamma   90.00
#
_symmetry.space_group_name_H-M   'P 1'
#
loop_
_entity.id
_entity.type
_entity.pdbx_description
1 polymer ?
#
loop_
_entity_poly.entity_id
_entity_poly.type
_entity_poly.pdbx_seq_one_letter_code
_entity_poly.pdbx_strand_id
1 'polypeptide(L)'
;MSTTRRLMLRGGIEAALVVLYGAPQYILLGRVIHDVELFRLTCSTLVTAVAFMSSWNAGVIAFLHCMLHIFTALTLDGSWNNSSVVSTIILILRVFSFERLLSIALFPRMSYEAKLRENTLKLQKFFRLHDPSRVNEAESLLLGFVGNESLLFVQLRQKYAAVSQFRGRAS
;
A
#
# COMPACT_ATOMS: atom_id res chain seq x y z
N MET A 1 -10.81 13.63 13.55
CA MET A 1 -9.53 12.91 13.71
C MET A 1 -8.56 13.34 12.62
N SER A 2 -7.43 13.98 12.98
CA SER A 2 -6.46 14.53 12.01
C SER A 2 -5.78 13.43 11.19
N THR A 3 -5.41 13.73 9.94
CA THR A 3 -4.75 12.80 9.00
C THR A 3 -3.47 12.19 9.60
N THR A 4 -2.73 12.99 10.36
CA THR A 4 -1.50 12.58 11.07
C THR A 4 -1.76 11.51 12.13
N ARG A 5 -2.85 11.62 12.90
CA ARG A 5 -3.20 10.63 13.94
C ARG A 5 -3.60 9.29 13.34
N ARG A 6 -4.19 9.28 12.13
CA ARG A 6 -4.51 8.05 11.38
C ARG A 6 -3.27 7.34 10.84
N LEU A 7 -2.29 8.09 10.35
CA LEU A 7 -1.01 7.55 9.89
C LEU A 7 -0.21 6.91 11.03
N MET A 8 -0.11 7.59 12.17
CA MET A 8 0.55 7.05 13.36
C MET A 8 -0.13 5.77 13.88
N LEU A 9 -1.46 5.76 13.95
CA LEU A 9 -2.20 4.58 14.40
C LEU A 9 -1.96 3.38 13.48
N ARG A 10 -1.98 3.60 12.16
CA ARG A 10 -1.75 2.52 11.19
C ARG A 10 -0.30 2.02 11.21
N GLY A 11 0.69 2.90 11.35
CA GLY A 11 2.10 2.49 11.49
C GLY A 11 2.35 1.72 12.79
N GLY A 12 1.67 2.09 13.88
CA GLY A 12 1.71 1.32 15.13
C GLY A 12 1.12 -0.08 15.00
N ILE A 13 0.01 -0.23 14.27
CA ILE A 13 -0.60 -1.53 13.98
C ILE A 13 0.33 -2.40 13.13
N GLU A 14 0.94 -1.82 12.09
CA GLU A 14 1.90 -2.51 11.23
C GLU A 14 3.08 -3.08 12.05
N ALA A 15 3.72 -2.25 12.86
CA ALA A 15 4.83 -2.67 13.71
C ALA A 15 4.42 -3.81 14.67
N ALA A 16 3.24 -3.71 15.29
CA ALA A 16 2.74 -4.74 16.18
C ALA A 16 2.53 -6.09 15.47
N LEU A 17 1.98 -6.07 14.25
CA LEU A 17 1.74 -7.27 13.45
C LEU A 17 3.04 -7.90 12.92
N VAL A 18 4.04 -7.08 12.56
CA VAL A 18 5.37 -7.59 12.18
C VAL A 18 6.05 -8.28 13.35
N VAL A 19 5.98 -7.69 14.55
CA VAL A 19 6.53 -8.29 15.78
C VAL A 19 5.79 -9.60 16.10
N LEU A 20 4.45 -9.61 15.97
CA LEU A 20 3.64 -10.80 16.18
C LEU A 20 4.00 -11.94 15.21
N TYR A 21 4.35 -11.62 13.97
CA TYR A 21 4.79 -12.61 12.97
C TYR A 21 6.25 -13.07 13.18
N GLY A 22 7.17 -12.16 13.49
CA GLY A 22 8.60 -12.47 13.63
C GLY A 22 8.95 -13.17 14.94
N ALA A 23 8.26 -12.84 16.01
CA ALA A 23 8.53 -13.31 17.38
C ALA A 23 7.32 -13.96 18.10
N PRO A 24 6.44 -14.75 17.43
CA PRO A 24 5.26 -15.35 18.05
C PRO A 24 5.62 -16.24 19.25
N GLN A 25 6.77 -16.91 19.23
CA GLN A 25 7.24 -17.77 20.33
C GLN A 25 7.46 -17.03 21.66
N TYR A 26 7.72 -15.72 21.62
CA TYR A 26 7.90 -14.91 22.83
C TYR A 26 6.58 -14.29 23.34
N ILE A 27 5.53 -14.35 22.51
CA ILE A 27 4.22 -13.73 22.77
C ILE A 27 3.21 -14.82 23.15
N LEU A 28 3.23 -15.94 22.43
CA LEU A 28 2.40 -17.13 22.64
C LEU A 28 3.15 -18.11 23.54
N LEU A 29 3.32 -17.75 24.82
CA LEU A 29 3.98 -18.58 25.84
C LEU A 29 3.24 -19.92 25.96
N GLY A 30 3.92 -21.03 25.63
CA GLY A 30 3.43 -22.40 25.87
C GLY A 30 3.10 -23.26 24.65
N ARG A 31 3.37 -22.82 23.41
CA ARG A 31 3.11 -23.60 22.19
C ARG A 31 4.36 -24.28 21.62
N VAL A 32 4.17 -25.48 21.05
CA VAL A 32 5.23 -26.31 20.43
C VAL A 32 5.67 -25.67 19.10
N ILE A 33 6.92 -25.90 18.68
CA ILE A 33 7.56 -25.33 17.46
C ILE A 33 6.67 -25.44 16.20
N HIS A 34 5.88 -26.52 16.06
CA HIS A 34 4.94 -26.70 14.95
C HIS A 34 3.80 -25.67 14.92
N ASP A 35 3.25 -25.29 16.07
CA ASP A 35 2.18 -24.27 16.13
C ASP A 35 2.70 -22.90 15.71
N VAL A 36 3.97 -22.62 16.00
CA VAL A 36 4.61 -21.32 15.73
C VAL A 36 4.81 -21.13 14.22
N GLU A 37 5.31 -22.15 13.51
CA GLU A 37 5.45 -22.08 12.06
C GLU A 37 4.09 -22.15 11.34
N LEU A 38 3.13 -22.93 11.87
CA LEU A 38 1.76 -22.92 11.35
C LEU A 38 1.14 -21.52 11.49
N PHE A 39 1.29 -20.87 12.64
CA PHE A 39 0.84 -19.50 12.86
C PHE A 39 1.46 -18.52 11.86
N ARG A 40 2.79 -18.58 11.67
CA ARG A 40 3.47 -17.75 10.66
C ARG A 40 2.92 -18.01 9.27
N LEU A 41 2.70 -19.25 8.89
CA LEU A 41 2.14 -19.60 7.58
C LEU A 41 0.71 -19.06 7.42
N THR A 42 -0.14 -19.17 8.45
CA THR A 42 -1.49 -18.61 8.45
C THR A 42 -1.48 -17.08 8.32
N CYS A 43 -0.63 -16.38 9.10
CA CYS A 43 -0.47 -14.93 8.97
C CYS A 43 0.02 -14.55 7.57
N SER A 44 1.04 -15.25 7.07
CA SER A 44 1.63 -15.01 5.75
C SER A 44 0.61 -15.18 4.63
N THR A 45 -0.17 -16.27 4.64
CA THR A 45 -1.21 -16.52 3.63
C THR A 45 -2.31 -15.47 3.66
N LEU A 46 -2.80 -15.09 4.85
CA LEU A 46 -3.81 -14.04 4.99
C LEU A 46 -3.31 -12.69 4.47
N VAL A 47 -2.13 -12.25 4.90
CA VAL A 47 -1.56 -10.96 4.49
C VAL A 47 -1.25 -10.95 2.99
N THR A 48 -0.75 -12.05 2.44
CA THR A 48 -0.48 -12.19 1.00
C THR A 48 -1.77 -12.09 0.19
N ALA A 49 -2.85 -12.76 0.63
CA ALA A 49 -4.15 -12.68 -0.04
C ALA A 49 -4.71 -11.25 -0.06
N VAL A 50 -4.67 -10.56 1.08
CA VAL A 50 -5.11 -9.15 1.18
C VAL A 50 -4.23 -8.22 0.33
N ALA A 51 -2.92 -8.44 0.32
CA ALA A 51 -1.99 -7.65 -0.49
C ALA A 51 -2.28 -7.81 -1.99
N PHE A 52 -2.60 -9.04 -2.45
CA PHE A 52 -2.95 -9.31 -3.83
C PHE A 52 -4.28 -8.67 -4.24
N MET A 53 -5.28 -8.67 -3.36
CA MET A 53 -6.53 -7.93 -3.57
C MET A 53 -6.31 -6.41 -3.65
N SER A 54 -5.25 -5.91 -3.01
CA SER A 54 -4.97 -4.48 -2.88
C SER A 54 -4.09 -3.94 -4.01
N SER A 55 -3.15 -4.73 -4.54
CA SER A 55 -2.21 -4.29 -5.57
C SER A 55 -1.64 -5.44 -6.38
N TRP A 56 -1.62 -5.29 -7.71
CA TRP A 56 -0.92 -6.19 -8.62
C TRP A 56 0.60 -6.23 -8.40
N ASN A 57 1.18 -5.18 -7.81
CA ASN A 57 2.61 -5.14 -7.49
C ASN A 57 3.01 -6.07 -6.32
N ALA A 58 2.03 -6.63 -5.60
CA ALA A 58 2.28 -7.58 -4.53
C ALA A 58 2.83 -8.93 -5.04
N GLY A 59 2.60 -9.27 -6.32
CA GLY A 59 2.91 -10.59 -6.87
C GLY A 59 4.38 -11.00 -6.76
N VAL A 60 5.32 -10.10 -7.06
CA VAL A 60 6.77 -10.41 -7.00
C VAL A 60 7.22 -10.65 -5.56
N ILE A 61 6.75 -9.82 -4.62
CA ILE A 61 7.12 -9.94 -3.21
C ILE A 61 6.47 -11.18 -2.60
N ALA A 62 5.22 -11.48 -2.95
CA ALA A 62 4.51 -12.69 -2.55
C ALA A 62 5.24 -13.94 -3.04
N PHE A 63 5.67 -13.96 -4.31
CA PHE A 63 6.44 -15.07 -4.86
C PHE A 63 7.75 -15.29 -4.11
N LEU A 64 8.54 -14.23 -3.89
CA LEU A 64 9.78 -14.32 -3.12
C LEU A 64 9.52 -14.81 -1.69
N HIS A 65 8.47 -14.29 -1.04
CA HIS A 65 8.08 -14.70 0.30
C HIS A 65 7.73 -16.20 0.36
N CYS A 66 6.93 -16.70 -0.58
CA CYS A 66 6.61 -18.12 -0.70
C CYS A 66 7.86 -18.98 -0.93
N MET A 67 8.78 -18.55 -1.80
CA MET A 67 10.06 -19.25 -2.03
C MET A 67 10.88 -19.37 -0.74
N LEU A 68 10.93 -18.32 0.09
CA LEU A 68 11.63 -18.35 1.38
C LEU A 68 10.98 -19.34 2.38
N HIS A 69 9.65 -19.45 2.40
CA HIS A 69 8.95 -20.45 3.21
C HIS A 69 9.24 -21.88 2.74
N ILE A 70 9.17 -22.13 1.43
CA ILE A 70 9.50 -23.44 0.84
C ILE A 70 10.96 -23.81 1.12
N PHE A 71 11.88 -22.86 0.94
CA PHE A 71 13.29 -23.08 1.24
C PHE A 71 13.50 -23.46 2.72
N THR A 72 12.81 -22.78 3.65
CA THR A 72 12.86 -23.12 5.07
C THR A 72 12.38 -24.56 5.33
N ALA A 73 11.25 -24.95 4.73
CA ALA A 73 10.71 -26.30 4.86
C ALA A 73 11.68 -27.36 4.33
N LEU A 74 12.32 -27.11 3.18
CA LEU A 74 13.30 -28.03 2.59
C LEU A 74 14.60 -28.13 3.41
N THR A 75 15.01 -27.06 4.11
CA THR A 75 16.22 -27.09 4.97
C THR A 75 15.99 -27.77 6.32
N LEU A 76 14.75 -27.83 6.80
CA LEU A 76 14.40 -28.52 8.05
C LEU A 76 14.51 -30.05 7.93
N ASP A 77 14.37 -30.62 6.72
CA ASP A 77 14.47 -32.06 6.44
C ASP A 77 15.92 -32.60 6.38
N GLY A 78 16.92 -31.82 6.83
CA GLY A 78 18.26 -32.33 7.16
C GLY A 78 19.21 -32.57 5.99
N SER A 79 18.84 -32.23 4.75
CA SER A 79 19.67 -32.48 3.56
C SER A 79 20.78 -31.45 3.30
N TRP A 80 20.75 -30.28 3.95
CA TRP A 80 21.72 -29.19 3.73
C TRP A 80 22.37 -28.79 5.06
N ASN A 81 23.66 -28.43 5.00
CA ASN A 81 24.49 -28.06 6.15
C ASN A 81 23.84 -26.93 6.97
N ASN A 82 23.09 -27.31 8.01
CA ASN A 82 22.25 -26.44 8.82
C ASN A 82 23.09 -25.61 9.79
N SER A 83 23.77 -24.57 9.27
CA SER A 83 24.33 -23.55 10.14
C SER A 83 23.21 -22.71 10.75
N SER A 84 23.27 -22.47 12.06
CA SER A 84 22.33 -21.59 12.78
C SER A 84 22.24 -20.19 12.16
N VAL A 85 23.30 -19.76 11.48
CA VAL A 85 23.40 -18.49 10.77
C VAL A 85 22.49 -18.45 9.54
N VAL A 86 22.49 -19.49 8.69
CA VAL A 86 21.67 -19.54 7.48
C VAL A 86 20.18 -19.50 7.83
N SER A 87 19.77 -20.27 8.84
CA SER A 87 18.38 -20.26 9.34
C SER A 87 17.96 -18.87 9.84
N THR A 88 18.86 -18.18 10.53
CA THR A 88 18.61 -16.81 11.03
C THR A 88 18.47 -15.80 9.89
N ILE A 89 19.33 -15.89 8.87
CA ILE A 89 19.26 -15.02 7.68
C ILE A 89 17.92 -15.21 6.96
N ILE A 90 17.49 -16.45 6.75
CA ILE A 90 16.21 -16.74 6.08
C ILE A 90 15.03 -16.20 6.89
N LEU A 91 15.06 -16.32 8.23
CA LEU A 91 14.04 -15.74 9.09
C LEU A 91 13.97 -14.22 8.95
N ILE A 92 15.11 -13.53 8.93
CA ILE A 92 15.17 -12.07 8.73
C ILE A 92 14.57 -11.70 7.36
N LEU A 93 14.93 -12.42 6.30
CA LEU A 93 14.36 -12.20 4.97
C LEU A 93 12.84 -12.46 4.92
N ARG A 94 12.34 -13.48 5.63
CA ARG A 94 10.90 -13.76 5.78
C ARG A 94 10.18 -12.62 6.51
N VAL A 95 10.75 -12.09 7.59
CA VAL A 95 10.17 -10.96 8.33
C VAL A 95 10.15 -9.70 7.48
N PHE A 96 11.23 -9.41 6.75
CA PHE A 96 11.30 -8.24 5.87
C PHE A 96 10.29 -8.35 4.71
N SER A 97 10.22 -9.50 4.05
CA SER A 97 9.24 -9.70 2.97
C SER A 97 7.79 -9.66 3.48
N PHE A 98 7.54 -10.16 4.68
CA PHE A 98 6.23 -10.04 5.34
C PHE A 98 5.87 -8.59 5.66
N GLU A 99 6.80 -7.79 6.20
CA GLU A 99 6.59 -6.35 6.41
C GLU A 99 6.17 -5.66 5.12
N ARG A 100 6.86 -5.93 4.01
CA ARG A 100 6.51 -5.35 2.71
C ARG A 100 5.12 -5.73 2.22
N LEU A 101 4.72 -6.99 2.37
CA LEU A 101 3.37 -7.45 2.02
C LEU A 101 2.31 -6.82 2.93
N LEU A 102 2.62 -6.71 4.22
CA LEU A 102 1.75 -6.08 5.20
C LEU A 102 1.57 -4.59 4.93
N SER A 103 2.65 -3.87 4.57
CA SER A 103 2.56 -2.48 4.15
C SER A 103 1.63 -2.32 2.94
N ILE A 104 1.73 -3.21 1.95
CA ILE A 104 0.86 -3.18 0.75
C ILE A 104 -0.59 -3.46 1.12
N ALA A 105 -0.84 -4.41 2.05
CA ALA A 105 -2.17 -4.75 2.52
C ALA A 105 -2.82 -3.64 3.36
N LEU A 106 -2.08 -3.04 4.30
CA LEU A 106 -2.59 -1.99 5.21
C LEU A 106 -2.62 -0.60 4.57
N PHE A 107 -1.70 -0.35 3.64
CA PHE A 107 -1.56 0.90 2.90
C PHE A 107 -1.48 0.61 1.39
N PRO A 108 -2.62 0.25 0.77
CA PRO A 108 -2.66 0.10 -0.68
C PRO A 108 -2.17 1.40 -1.30
N ARG A 109 -1.06 1.35 -2.05
CA ARG A 109 -0.67 2.48 -2.90
C ARG A 109 -1.82 2.64 -3.87
N MET A 110 -2.59 3.72 -3.75
CA MET A 110 -3.61 4.07 -4.75
C MET A 110 -2.95 3.95 -6.11
N SER A 111 -3.43 3.02 -6.94
CA SER A 111 -2.89 2.88 -8.29
C SER A 111 -3.02 4.22 -8.99
N TYR A 112 -2.09 4.50 -9.91
CA TYR A 112 -2.16 5.72 -10.71
C TYR A 112 -3.56 5.89 -11.32
N GLU A 113 -4.15 4.80 -11.81
CA GLU A 113 -5.53 4.77 -12.33
C GLU A 113 -6.58 5.15 -11.28
N ALA A 114 -6.50 4.65 -10.05
CA ALA A 114 -7.43 4.99 -8.99
C ALA A 114 -7.35 6.48 -8.63
N LYS A 115 -6.12 7.02 -8.56
CA LYS A 115 -5.87 8.45 -8.30
C LYS A 115 -6.33 9.33 -9.48
N LEU A 116 -6.07 8.89 -10.71
CA LEU A 116 -6.54 9.55 -11.93
C LEU A 116 -8.06 9.59 -11.98
N ARG A 117 -8.75 8.48 -11.68
CA ARG A 117 -10.21 8.39 -11.66
C ARG A 117 -10.82 9.32 -10.61
N GLU A 118 -10.27 9.33 -9.39
CA GLU A 118 -10.73 10.23 -8.33
C GLU A 118 -10.56 11.70 -8.72
N ASN A 119 -9.39 12.07 -9.24
CA ASN A 119 -9.10 13.43 -9.68
C ASN A 119 -9.96 13.83 -10.89
N THR A 120 -10.24 12.91 -11.81
CA THR A 120 -11.11 13.13 -12.96
C THR A 120 -12.51 13.47 -12.49
N LEU A 121 -13.07 12.71 -11.54
CA LEU A 121 -14.38 13.02 -10.96
C LEU A 121 -14.40 14.40 -10.26
N LYS A 122 -13.35 14.74 -9.51
CA LYS A 122 -13.22 16.06 -8.87
C LYS A 122 -13.17 17.19 -9.91
N LEU A 123 -12.39 17.00 -10.96
CA LEU A 123 -12.21 17.99 -12.02
C LEU A 123 -13.46 18.14 -12.89
N GLN A 124 -14.15 17.05 -13.22
CA GLN A 124 -15.44 17.10 -13.91
C GLN A 124 -16.49 17.87 -13.09
N LYS A 125 -16.57 17.66 -11.77
CA LYS A 125 -17.46 18.44 -10.91
C LYS A 125 -17.11 19.92 -10.91
N PHE A 126 -15.82 20.25 -10.90
CA PHE A 126 -15.33 21.63 -10.99
C PHE A 126 -15.73 22.26 -12.34
N PHE A 127 -15.50 21.58 -13.45
CA PHE A 127 -15.88 22.06 -14.78
C PHE A 127 -17.40 22.17 -14.96
N ARG A 128 -18.22 21.27 -14.42
CA ARG A 128 -19.69 21.41 -14.48
C ARG A 128 -20.19 22.73 -13.87
N LEU A 129 -19.51 23.27 -12.86
CA LEU A 129 -19.89 24.50 -12.18
C LEU A 129 -19.37 25.76 -12.90
N HIS A 130 -18.17 25.70 -13.48
CA HIS A 130 -17.50 26.88 -14.04
C HIS A 130 -17.47 26.92 -15.57
N ASP A 131 -17.38 25.77 -16.22
CA ASP A 131 -17.20 25.62 -17.67
C ASP A 131 -17.63 24.22 -18.17
N PRO A 132 -18.94 24.00 -18.41
CA PRO A 132 -19.48 22.69 -18.77
C PRO A 132 -18.91 22.12 -20.08
N SER A 133 -18.39 22.98 -20.96
CA SER A 133 -17.84 22.57 -22.26
C SER A 133 -16.59 21.70 -22.13
N ARG A 134 -15.84 21.86 -21.02
CA ARG A 134 -14.55 21.21 -20.80
C ARG A 134 -14.61 19.96 -19.93
N VAL A 135 -15.81 19.52 -19.54
CA VAL A 135 -16.01 18.34 -18.67
C VAL A 135 -15.39 17.08 -19.28
N ASN A 136 -15.50 16.90 -20.60
CA ASN A 136 -14.95 15.74 -21.30
C ASN A 136 -13.43 15.79 -21.45
N GLU A 137 -12.81 16.96 -21.28
CA GLU A 137 -11.34 17.14 -21.31
C GLU A 137 -10.68 16.86 -19.95
N ALA A 138 -11.45 16.58 -18.90
CA ALA A 138 -10.91 16.47 -17.54
C ALA A 138 -9.83 15.39 -17.43
N GLU A 139 -10.05 14.23 -18.03
CA GLU A 139 -9.11 13.11 -17.98
C GLU A 139 -7.84 13.39 -18.79
N SER A 140 -7.97 13.91 -20.02
CA SER A 140 -6.83 14.25 -20.87
C SER A 140 -5.98 15.36 -20.26
N LEU A 141 -6.61 16.34 -19.61
CA LEU A 141 -5.89 17.40 -18.89
C LEU A 141 -5.13 16.85 -17.69
N LEU A 142 -5.71 15.90 -16.95
CA LEU A 142 -5.02 15.27 -15.82
C LEU A 142 -3.84 14.40 -16.25
N LEU A 143 -3.94 13.74 -17.40
CA LEU A 143 -2.83 12.98 -18.00
C LEU A 143 -1.62 13.88 -18.36
N GLY A 144 -1.85 15.16 -18.67
CA GLY A 144 -0.76 16.13 -18.86
C GLY A 144 -0.09 16.60 -17.56
N PHE A 145 -0.71 16.31 -16.41
CA PHE A 145 -0.28 16.80 -15.08
C PHE A 145 -0.01 15.66 -14.09
N VAL A 146 0.34 14.46 -14.58
CA VAL A 146 0.67 13.31 -13.74
C VAL A 146 1.76 13.65 -12.72
N GLY A 147 1.46 13.42 -11.44
CA GLY A 147 2.34 13.76 -10.33
C GLY A 147 2.25 15.23 -9.86
N ASN A 148 1.65 16.11 -10.67
CA ASN A 148 1.46 17.53 -10.39
C ASN A 148 -0.02 17.93 -10.34
N GLU A 149 -0.92 16.99 -10.01
CA GLU A 149 -2.37 17.23 -10.08
C GLU A 149 -2.82 18.35 -9.12
N SER A 150 -2.15 18.46 -7.97
CA SER A 150 -2.39 19.54 -6.99
C SER A 150 -2.14 20.93 -7.59
N LEU A 151 -1.11 21.06 -8.41
CA LEU A 151 -0.76 22.32 -9.07
C LEU A 151 -1.84 22.70 -10.09
N LEU A 152 -2.33 21.72 -10.86
CA LEU A 152 -3.44 21.91 -11.80
C LEU A 152 -4.67 22.49 -11.10
N PHE A 153 -5.08 21.92 -9.96
CA PHE A 153 -6.24 22.43 -9.21
C PHE A 153 -6.03 23.85 -8.66
N VAL A 154 -4.80 24.22 -8.29
CA VAL A 154 -4.49 25.60 -7.86
C VAL A 154 -4.62 26.57 -9.04
N GLN A 155 -4.01 26.24 -10.18
CA GLN A 155 -4.05 27.07 -11.38
C GLN A 155 -5.47 27.26 -11.90
N LEU A 156 -6.29 26.19 -11.92
CA LEU A 156 -7.68 26.27 -12.33
C LEU A 156 -8.50 27.18 -11.42
N ARG A 157 -8.36 27.07 -10.10
CA ARG A 157 -9.07 27.95 -9.16
C ARG A 157 -8.70 29.42 -9.37
N GLN A 158 -7.43 29.72 -9.56
CA GLN A 158 -6.97 31.08 -9.84
C GLN A 158 -7.56 31.63 -11.15
N LYS A 159 -7.53 30.82 -12.22
CA LYS A 159 -8.07 31.21 -13.52
C LYS A 159 -9.55 31.57 -13.46
N TYR A 160 -10.38 30.70 -12.88
CA TYR A 160 -11.83 30.94 -12.83
C TYR A 160 -12.23 31.99 -11.78
N ALA A 161 -11.46 32.17 -10.70
CA ALA A 161 -11.64 33.28 -9.77
C ALA A 161 -11.42 34.64 -10.48
N ALA A 162 -10.34 34.78 -11.25
CA ALA A 162 -10.06 36.01 -12.00
C ALA A 162 -11.18 36.34 -13.01
N VAL A 163 -11.68 35.35 -13.75
CA VAL A 163 -12.79 35.54 -14.71
C VAL A 163 -14.07 36.02 -14.00
N SER A 164 -14.40 35.45 -12.84
CA SER A 164 -15.58 35.88 -12.07
C SER A 164 -15.48 37.33 -11.58
N GLN A 165 -14.27 37.77 -11.19
CA GLN A 165 -14.02 39.13 -10.71
C GLN A 165 -14.09 40.16 -11.84
N PHE A 166 -13.65 39.82 -13.05
CA PHE A 166 -13.80 40.68 -14.22
C PHE A 166 -15.27 40.82 -14.64
N ARG A 167 -16.06 39.74 -14.59
CA ARG A 167 -17.48 39.77 -14.96
C ARG A 167 -18.33 40.64 -14.02
N GLY A 168 -18.01 40.68 -12.72
CA GLY A 168 -18.71 41.54 -11.75
C GLY A 168 -18.31 43.01 -11.76
N ARG A 169 -17.29 43.40 -12.55
CA ARG A 169 -16.81 44.79 -12.68
C ARG A 169 -17.31 45.48 -13.95
N ALA A 170 -17.90 44.71 -14.86
CA ALA A 170 -18.44 45.16 -16.15
C ALA A 170 -19.98 45.26 -16.14
N SER A 171 -20.61 45.03 -14.98
CA SER A 171 -22.04 45.26 -14.70
C SER A 171 -22.21 46.42 -13.75
#